data_AF-A0AA41NIJ5-F1
#
_entry.id   AF-A0AA41NIJ5-F1
#
_cell.length_a   1.000
_cell.length_b   1.000
_cell.length_c   1.000
_cell.angle_alpha   90.00
_cell.angle_beta   90.00
_cell.angle_gamma   90.00
#
_symmetry.space_group_name_H-M   'P 1'
#
loop_
_entity.id
_entity.type
_entity.pdbx_description
1 polymer ?
#
loop_
_entity_poly.entity_id
_entity_poly.type
_entity_poly.pdbx_seq_one_letter_code
_entity_poly.pdbx_strand_id
1 'polypeptide(L)'
;MSLRGEPLQASPPPALPPPPAAPSEQSLASLAGATLLRLGEPLLRRLGQTLDRAPEGRGWRRLAELAGSRGRLRLSCLDLEQCSLKVLEPEGSPSLCLLKLMGEKGCTVMELSDFLQAMEHTEVLQLLSPPGLKITVNPESKAVLAGQFVKLCCRATGHPFVQYQWFKMNKEIPYGNASELIFNTVHVKDAGFYVCRVNNNLTFEFSQWSQLDVCDVTEVTENFRNELNDLGHSAKDKVALLIGNMNYWEHPKLKAPLVDVYELTNLLRQLDFKVVSLLDLTEYEMRNAVDEFLLLLDKGVYGLLYYAGHGYENFGNSFMVPVDAPNPYRSENCLCVQNILKLMQEKETGLNVFLLDMCRKRNDYDDTIPILDALKVTANIVFGYATCQGAEAFEIQHSGLANGIFMKFLKDRLLEDKKITVLLDEVAEDMGKCHLTKGKQALEIRSSLSEKRALTDPIQGTAHSAESLVRNLQWAKAHGTSNLHSMFVISVLRIGRHRGGEAGSECRKASHR
;
A
#
# COMPACT_ATOMS: atom_id res chain seq x y z
N MET A 1 -34.88 25.78 -8.03
CA MET A 1 -33.82 25.97 -7.01
C MET A 1 -32.73 24.96 -7.32
N SER A 2 -31.60 25.42 -7.83
CA SER A 2 -30.43 24.61 -8.16
C SER A 2 -29.44 24.76 -7.00
N LEU A 3 -29.02 23.66 -6.38
CA LEU A 3 -27.94 23.64 -5.39
C LEU A 3 -26.86 22.70 -5.92
N ARG A 4 -25.79 23.29 -6.46
CA ARG A 4 -24.52 22.61 -6.75
C ARG A 4 -23.70 22.59 -5.47
N GLY A 5 -23.27 21.41 -5.02
CA GLY A 5 -22.23 21.26 -4.00
C GLY A 5 -20.84 21.42 -4.60
N GLU A 6 -19.99 22.21 -3.95
CA GLU A 6 -18.57 22.37 -4.30
C GLU A 6 -17.70 21.23 -3.72
N PRO A 7 -16.59 20.86 -4.38
CA PRO A 7 -15.65 19.86 -3.88
C PRO A 7 -14.68 20.45 -2.83
N LEU A 8 -14.42 19.67 -1.78
CA LEU A 8 -13.46 19.96 -0.71
C LEU A 8 -12.03 20.07 -1.27
N GLN A 9 -11.43 21.27 -1.15
CA GLN A 9 -10.01 21.51 -1.41
C GLN A 9 -9.17 21.03 -0.21
N ALA A 10 -8.20 20.15 -0.48
CA ALA A 10 -7.18 19.76 0.50
C ALA A 10 -6.31 20.97 0.89
N SER A 11 -6.08 21.14 2.19
CA SER A 11 -5.26 22.24 2.73
C SER A 11 -3.77 22.06 2.36
N PRO A 12 -3.04 23.14 2.05
CA PRO A 12 -1.60 23.07 1.79
C PRO A 12 -0.82 22.67 3.06
N PRO A 13 0.37 22.03 2.92
CA PRO A 13 1.20 21.64 4.06
C PRO A 13 1.63 22.87 4.88
N PRO A 14 1.79 22.73 6.21
CA PRO A 14 2.15 23.84 7.08
C PRO A 14 3.51 24.43 6.66
N ALA A 15 3.58 25.76 6.63
CA ALA A 15 4.80 26.49 6.30
C ALA A 15 5.92 26.11 7.29
N LEU A 16 7.12 25.84 6.75
CA LEU A 16 8.33 25.62 7.54
C LEU A 16 8.51 26.80 8.51
N PRO A 17 8.75 26.55 9.81
CA PRO A 17 9.03 27.63 10.74
C PRO A 17 10.31 28.36 10.31
N PRO A 18 10.36 29.69 10.41
CA PRO A 18 11.59 30.43 10.20
C PRO A 18 12.67 29.90 11.15
N PRO A 19 13.96 29.94 10.77
CA PRO A 19 15.05 29.61 11.69
C PRO A 19 14.87 30.41 13.00
N PRO A 20 15.21 29.83 14.16
CA PRO A 20 15.03 30.49 15.44
C PRO A 20 15.67 31.87 15.41
N ALA A 21 14.91 32.88 15.83
CA ALA A 21 15.42 34.23 15.97
C ALA A 21 16.68 34.19 16.84
N ALA A 22 17.72 34.89 16.40
CA ALA A 22 18.99 34.95 17.10
C ALA A 22 18.76 35.27 18.59
N PRO A 23 19.39 34.55 19.53
CA PRO A 23 19.38 34.99 20.93
C PRO A 23 19.92 36.43 20.96
N SER A 24 19.21 37.29 21.68
CA SER A 24 19.54 38.70 21.90
C SER A 24 21.04 38.93 22.05
N GLU A 25 21.57 39.95 21.38
CA GLU A 25 22.96 40.42 21.35
C GLU A 25 23.56 40.77 22.74
N GLN A 26 23.61 39.82 23.67
CA GLN A 26 24.19 40.00 25.00
C GLN A 26 25.31 39.02 25.32
N SER A 27 25.94 38.41 24.30
CA SER A 27 27.25 37.75 24.48
C SER A 27 28.28 38.00 23.37
N LEU A 28 27.99 38.92 22.42
CA LEU A 28 28.90 39.32 21.34
C LEU A 28 30.17 40.04 21.82
N ALA A 29 30.25 40.40 23.10
CA ALA A 29 31.40 41.08 23.68
C ALA A 29 32.59 40.17 24.02
N SER A 30 32.58 38.86 23.72
CA SER A 30 33.58 37.96 24.35
C SER A 30 34.77 37.48 23.52
N LEU A 31 34.83 37.55 22.18
CA LEU A 31 35.93 36.86 21.45
C LEU A 31 36.59 37.52 20.23
N ALA A 32 36.25 38.77 19.88
CA ALA A 32 37.20 39.61 19.11
C ALA A 32 38.53 39.84 19.88
N GLY A 33 38.55 39.50 21.18
CA GLY A 33 39.72 39.50 22.06
C GLY A 33 40.38 38.14 22.31
N ALA A 34 40.09 37.09 21.53
CA ALA A 34 40.69 35.76 21.73
C ALA A 34 42.22 35.78 21.54
N THR A 35 42.95 35.33 22.57
CA THR A 35 44.41 35.23 22.57
C THR A 35 44.93 34.23 21.52
N LEU A 36 46.09 34.50 20.91
CA LEU A 36 46.73 33.62 19.91
C LEU A 36 46.91 32.17 20.38
N LEU A 37 47.07 31.94 21.68
CA LEU A 37 47.18 30.59 22.28
C LEU A 37 45.93 29.72 22.10
N ARG A 38 44.80 30.31 21.71
CA ARG A 38 43.57 29.58 21.36
C ARG A 38 43.55 29.05 19.93
N LEU A 39 44.52 29.42 19.10
CA LEU A 39 44.72 28.83 17.78
C LEU A 39 45.27 27.41 17.95
N GLY A 40 44.76 26.44 17.19
CA GLY A 40 45.25 25.07 17.25
C GLY A 40 46.73 24.97 16.82
N GLU A 41 47.49 24.09 17.46
CA GLU A 41 48.93 23.86 17.18
C GLU A 41 49.24 23.63 15.68
N PRO A 42 48.42 22.91 14.88
CA PRO A 42 48.67 22.75 13.45
C PRO A 42 48.65 24.07 12.65
N LEU A 43 47.77 25.00 13.04
CA LEU A 43 47.66 26.31 12.42
C LEU A 43 48.83 27.20 12.84
N LEU A 44 49.16 27.23 14.13
CA LEU A 44 50.32 27.98 14.64
C LEU A 44 51.62 27.56 13.94
N ARG A 45 51.83 26.24 13.74
CA ARG A 45 52.98 25.74 12.98
C ARG A 45 52.98 26.20 11.54
N ARG A 46 51.82 26.20 10.87
CA ARG A 46 51.71 26.65 9.48
C ARG A 46 51.99 28.16 9.36
N LEU A 47 51.43 28.98 10.26
CA LEU A 47 51.73 30.41 10.35
C LEU A 47 53.24 30.64 10.59
N GLY A 48 53.84 29.89 11.52
CA GLY A 48 55.26 29.95 11.81
C GLY A 48 56.13 29.60 10.60
N GLN A 49 55.84 28.49 9.91
CA GLN A 49 56.56 28.07 8.72
C GLN A 49 56.47 29.09 7.58
N THR A 50 55.31 29.71 7.37
CA THR A 50 55.14 30.75 6.35
C THR A 50 55.94 32.01 6.71
N LEU A 51 55.93 32.44 7.97
CA LEU A 51 56.72 33.59 8.44
C LEU A 51 58.24 33.33 8.43
N ASP A 52 58.69 32.11 8.67
CA ASP A 52 60.11 31.74 8.59
C ASP A 52 60.62 31.72 7.13
N ARG A 53 59.73 31.41 6.17
CA ARG A 53 60.04 31.37 4.73
C ARG A 53 59.81 32.71 4.02
N ALA A 54 59.33 33.71 4.75
CA ALA A 54 58.99 35.01 4.18
C ALA A 54 60.25 35.77 3.71
N PRO A 55 60.15 36.57 2.63
CA PRO A 55 61.26 37.40 2.16
C PRO A 55 61.67 38.46 3.19
N GLU A 56 62.86 39.04 3.02
CA GLU A 56 63.38 40.08 3.92
C GLU A 56 62.36 41.22 4.12
N GLY A 57 62.20 41.64 5.38
CA GLY A 57 61.19 42.64 5.75
C GLY A 57 59.76 42.10 5.88
N ARG A 58 59.50 40.81 5.64
CA ARG A 58 58.20 40.16 5.87
C ARG A 58 58.26 38.94 6.80
N GLY A 59 59.40 38.69 7.44
CA GLY A 59 59.54 37.59 8.42
C GLY A 59 59.20 37.95 9.87
N TRP A 60 59.40 37.01 10.78
CA TRP A 60 59.09 37.17 12.21
C TRP A 60 59.81 38.32 12.90
N ARG A 61 61.02 38.70 12.47
CA ARG A 61 61.74 39.86 13.03
C ARG A 61 60.97 41.16 12.80
N ARG A 62 60.43 41.33 11.58
CA ARG A 62 59.59 42.49 11.26
C ARG A 62 58.29 42.47 12.07
N LEU A 63 57.69 41.28 12.21
CA LEU A 63 56.49 41.11 13.03
C LEU A 63 56.76 41.50 14.50
N ALA A 64 57.89 41.10 15.07
CA ALA A 64 58.28 41.45 16.44
C ALA A 64 58.51 42.96 16.62
N GLU A 65 59.13 43.63 15.65
CA GLU A 65 59.29 45.09 15.64
C GLU A 65 57.93 45.82 15.66
N LEU A 66 57.02 45.41 14.76
CA LEU A 66 55.69 46.00 14.65
C LEU A 66 54.86 45.74 15.91
N ALA A 67 54.90 44.51 16.43
CA ALA A 67 54.23 44.15 17.67
C ALA A 67 54.76 44.99 18.85
N GLY A 68 56.08 45.20 18.92
CA GLY A 68 56.72 45.96 19.99
C GLY A 68 56.35 47.45 20.03
N SER A 69 55.80 48.00 18.95
CA SER A 69 55.22 49.36 18.93
C SER A 69 53.97 49.48 19.82
N ARG A 70 53.24 48.38 20.03
CA ARG A 70 52.19 48.29 21.05
C ARG A 70 52.83 47.88 22.36
N GLY A 71 53.02 48.83 23.28
CA GLY A 71 53.83 48.66 24.50
C GLY A 71 53.58 47.39 25.34
N ARG A 72 52.38 46.79 25.27
CA ARG A 72 52.05 45.50 25.91
C ARG A 72 52.72 44.28 25.27
N LEU A 73 52.99 44.31 23.97
CA LEU A 73 53.59 43.23 23.19
C LEU A 73 55.11 43.44 22.96
N ARG A 74 55.70 44.40 23.67
CA ARG A 74 57.13 44.68 23.59
C ARG A 74 57.94 43.52 24.17
N LEU A 75 58.81 42.96 23.34
CA LEU A 75 59.72 41.86 23.68
C LEU A 75 61.11 42.41 23.99
N SER A 76 61.81 41.78 24.94
CA SER A 76 63.20 42.12 25.27
C SER A 76 64.17 41.55 24.24
N CYS A 77 65.42 42.04 24.24
CA CYS A 77 66.47 41.45 23.40
C CYS A 77 66.67 39.96 23.71
N LEU A 78 66.54 39.57 24.99
CA LEU A 78 66.66 38.17 25.43
C LEU A 78 65.54 37.28 24.85
N ASP A 79 64.30 37.77 24.81
CA ASP A 79 63.17 37.03 24.23
C ASP A 79 63.38 36.76 22.73
N LEU A 80 63.90 37.76 22.01
CA LEU A 80 64.19 37.65 20.58
C LEU A 80 65.37 36.72 20.29
N GLU A 81 66.41 36.75 21.14
CA GLU A 81 67.52 35.80 21.07
C GLU A 81 67.05 34.37 21.29
N GLN A 82 66.19 34.13 22.29
CA GLN A 82 65.61 32.81 22.56
C GLN A 82 64.78 32.30 21.38
N CYS A 83 63.95 33.14 20.76
CA CYS A 83 63.26 32.78 19.53
C CYS A 83 64.24 32.43 18.41
N SER A 84 65.31 33.21 18.23
CA SER A 84 66.26 32.97 17.14
C SER A 84 67.01 31.64 17.27
N LEU A 85 67.32 31.22 18.50
CA LEU A 85 68.01 29.96 18.79
C LEU A 85 67.19 28.72 18.43
N LYS A 86 65.86 28.85 18.26
CA LYS A 86 65.01 27.74 17.83
C LYS A 86 65.37 27.19 16.46
N VAL A 87 66.11 27.93 15.63
CA VAL A 87 66.64 27.40 14.36
C VAL A 87 67.60 26.22 14.54
N LEU A 88 68.17 26.03 15.73
CA LEU A 88 69.10 24.94 16.04
C LEU A 88 68.39 23.62 16.39
N GLU A 89 67.07 23.65 16.59
CA GLU A 89 66.26 22.46 16.88
C GLU A 89 65.72 21.86 15.55
N PRO A 90 65.70 20.53 15.38
CA PRO A 90 65.27 19.89 14.12
C PRO A 90 63.86 20.27 13.63
N GLU A 91 62.96 20.61 14.55
CA GLU A 91 61.58 21.04 14.28
C GLU A 91 61.31 22.46 14.82
N GLY A 92 62.37 23.20 15.14
CA GLY A 92 62.27 24.50 15.75
C GLY A 92 61.97 25.60 14.73
N SER A 93 61.10 26.52 15.12
CA SER A 93 60.67 27.66 14.31
C SER A 93 60.77 28.93 15.14
N PRO A 94 61.66 29.87 14.79
CA PRO A 94 61.73 31.18 15.43
C PRO A 94 60.40 31.93 15.38
N SER A 95 59.68 31.85 14.26
CA SER A 95 58.34 32.42 14.12
C SER A 95 57.31 31.78 15.05
N LEU A 96 57.31 30.45 15.20
CA LEU A 96 56.40 29.75 16.11
C LEU A 96 56.66 30.13 17.58
N CYS A 97 57.94 30.23 17.96
CA CYS A 97 58.32 30.69 19.30
C CYS A 97 57.82 32.10 19.57
N LEU A 98 58.00 33.01 18.59
CA LEU A 98 57.51 34.37 18.67
C LEU A 98 55.99 34.42 18.83
N LEU A 99 55.23 33.67 18.02
CA LEU A 99 53.78 33.63 18.08
C LEU A 99 53.26 33.13 19.43
N LYS A 100 53.93 32.14 20.04
CA LYS A 100 53.60 31.64 21.39
C LYS A 100 53.85 32.71 22.46
N LEU A 101 55.01 33.37 22.44
CA LEU A 101 55.32 34.48 23.35
C LEU A 101 54.35 35.66 23.21
N MET A 102 54.02 36.04 21.97
CA MET A 102 53.01 37.07 21.70
C MET A 102 51.65 36.66 22.29
N GLY A 103 51.27 35.40 22.15
CA GLY A 103 50.07 34.83 22.77
C GLY A 103 50.10 34.89 24.30
N GLU A 104 51.21 34.53 24.94
CA GLU A 104 51.37 34.64 26.41
C GLU A 104 51.26 36.09 26.91
N LYS A 105 51.68 37.07 26.10
CA LYS A 105 51.49 38.52 26.35
C LYS A 105 50.08 39.01 26.00
N GLY A 106 49.17 38.11 25.66
CA GLY A 106 47.77 38.39 25.39
C GLY A 106 47.52 38.96 23.98
N CYS A 107 48.42 38.77 23.02
CA CYS A 107 48.16 39.17 21.63
C CYS A 107 46.92 38.45 21.12
N THR A 108 46.00 39.18 20.50
CA THR A 108 44.80 38.59 19.91
C THR A 108 45.02 38.28 18.43
N VAL A 109 44.17 37.41 17.87
CA VAL A 109 44.18 37.12 16.42
C VAL A 109 43.97 38.38 15.59
N MET A 110 43.13 39.31 16.07
CA MET A 110 42.90 40.60 15.41
C MET A 110 44.16 41.47 15.39
N GLU A 111 44.86 41.56 16.53
CA GLU A 111 46.12 42.32 16.58
C GLU A 111 47.19 41.71 15.68
N LEU A 112 47.29 40.38 15.63
CA LEU A 112 48.19 39.70 14.71
C LEU A 112 47.83 40.01 13.25
N SER A 113 46.54 39.98 12.89
CA SER A 113 46.07 40.36 11.55
C SER A 113 46.42 41.80 11.19
N ASP A 114 46.29 42.76 12.13
CA ASP A 114 46.70 44.16 11.92
C ASP A 114 48.19 44.27 11.59
N PHE A 115 49.04 43.54 12.32
CA PHE A 115 50.49 43.56 12.07
C PHE A 115 50.84 42.92 10.73
N LEU A 116 50.20 41.80 10.39
CA LEU A 116 50.40 41.10 9.13
C LEU A 116 49.92 41.93 7.92
N GLN A 117 48.85 42.71 8.10
CA GLN A 117 48.37 43.70 7.14
C GLN A 117 49.40 44.82 6.94
N ALA A 118 49.95 45.37 8.04
CA ALA A 118 50.96 46.44 7.99
C ALA A 118 52.28 46.02 7.32
N MET A 119 52.60 44.72 7.31
CA MET A 119 53.74 44.15 6.60
C MET A 119 53.38 43.54 5.22
N GLU A 120 52.14 43.75 4.76
CA GLU A 120 51.63 43.25 3.47
C GLU A 120 51.79 41.73 3.26
N HIS A 121 51.72 40.94 4.33
CA HIS A 121 51.92 39.50 4.26
C HIS A 121 50.62 38.75 3.92
N THR A 122 50.20 38.86 2.66
CA THR A 122 48.94 38.30 2.15
C THR A 122 48.78 36.80 2.35
N GLU A 123 49.85 36.01 2.26
CA GLU A 123 49.80 34.54 2.45
C GLU A 123 49.45 34.14 3.90
N VAL A 124 50.05 34.78 4.90
CA VAL A 124 49.74 34.54 6.33
C VAL A 124 48.36 35.12 6.68
N LEU A 125 47.98 36.24 6.07
CA LEU A 125 46.62 36.80 6.21
C LEU A 125 45.55 35.87 5.64
N GLN A 126 45.80 35.21 4.50
CA GLN A 126 44.89 34.19 3.95
C GLN A 126 44.82 32.96 4.84
N LEU A 127 45.90 32.60 5.54
CA LEU A 127 45.88 31.55 6.54
C LEU A 127 45.02 31.93 7.75
N LEU A 128 44.95 33.20 8.14
CA LEU A 128 44.11 33.69 9.24
C LEU A 128 42.66 34.02 8.81
N SER A 129 42.45 34.28 7.52
CA SER A 129 41.15 34.62 6.93
C SER A 129 40.86 33.85 5.62
N PRO A 130 40.66 32.51 5.66
CA PRO A 130 40.18 31.73 4.51
C PRO A 130 38.68 31.98 4.23
N PRO A 131 38.11 31.46 3.10
CA PRO A 131 36.71 31.71 2.74
C PRO A 131 35.78 31.38 3.92
N GLY A 132 34.83 32.28 4.15
CA GLY A 132 33.95 32.29 5.33
C GLY A 132 33.28 30.95 5.62
N LEU A 133 32.80 30.82 6.86
CA LEU A 133 32.09 29.65 7.34
C LEU A 133 31.03 29.21 6.33
N LYS A 134 31.16 27.98 5.82
CA LYS A 134 30.26 27.44 4.79
C LYS A 134 29.88 26.01 5.13
N ILE A 135 28.58 25.74 5.12
CA ILE A 135 28.02 24.39 5.25
C ILE A 135 28.18 23.67 3.90
N THR A 136 28.86 22.53 3.91
CA THR A 136 29.12 21.69 2.72
C THR A 136 28.18 20.50 2.62
N VAL A 137 27.65 20.02 3.76
CA VAL A 137 26.64 18.96 3.81
C VAL A 137 25.53 19.38 4.76
N ASN A 138 24.31 19.45 4.23
CA ASN A 138 23.10 19.66 5.02
C ASN A 138 22.53 18.31 5.49
N PRO A 139 21.85 18.27 6.64
CA PRO A 139 21.17 17.06 7.07
C PRO A 139 19.95 16.76 6.21
N GLU A 140 19.79 15.49 5.85
CA GLU A 140 18.63 15.01 5.11
C GLU A 140 17.47 14.70 6.05
N SER A 141 16.25 14.99 5.62
CA SER A 141 15.03 14.53 6.31
C SER A 141 14.91 13.00 6.19
N LYS A 142 14.44 12.34 7.24
CA LYS A 142 14.33 10.87 7.30
C LYS A 142 13.02 10.45 7.95
N ALA A 143 12.39 9.42 7.40
CA ALA A 143 11.26 8.72 8.00
C ALA A 143 11.70 7.31 8.41
N VAL A 144 11.51 6.94 9.67
CA VAL A 144 12.04 5.71 10.27
C VAL A 144 11.07 5.11 11.28
N LEU A 145 11.26 3.83 11.61
CA LEU A 145 10.50 3.15 12.67
C LEU A 145 11.16 3.35 14.04
N ALA A 146 10.35 3.47 15.08
CA ALA A 146 10.81 3.43 16.46
C ALA A 146 11.67 2.17 16.70
N GLY A 147 12.80 2.33 17.36
CA GLY A 147 13.78 1.27 17.57
C GLY A 147 14.97 1.29 16.58
N GLN A 148 14.86 1.99 15.45
CA GLN A 148 15.93 2.03 14.45
C GLN A 148 17.08 2.99 14.83
N PHE A 149 18.27 2.70 14.29
CA PHE A 149 19.43 3.58 14.34
C PHE A 149 19.27 4.72 13.32
N VAL A 150 19.46 5.96 13.78
CA VAL A 150 19.37 7.15 12.91
C VAL A 150 20.60 8.01 13.07
N LYS A 151 21.07 8.54 11.92
CA LYS A 151 22.15 9.52 11.87
C LYS A 151 21.76 10.71 11.00
N LEU A 152 21.80 11.91 11.58
CA LEU A 152 21.72 13.18 10.85
C LEU A 152 23.14 13.77 10.72
N CYS A 153 23.52 14.20 9.52
CA CYS A 153 24.89 14.67 9.24
C CYS A 153 24.87 16.13 8.82
N CYS A 154 25.70 16.95 9.46
CA CYS A 154 26.01 18.30 9.03
C CYS A 154 27.52 18.46 8.93
N ARG A 155 28.03 18.87 7.77
CA ARG A 155 29.47 19.13 7.58
C ARG A 155 29.67 20.55 7.07
N ALA A 156 30.73 21.20 7.55
CA ALA A 156 31.03 22.57 7.20
C ALA A 156 32.53 22.78 7.16
N THR A 157 32.93 23.79 6.41
CA THR A 157 34.29 24.31 6.34
C THR A 157 34.31 25.67 7.00
N GLY A 158 35.28 25.91 7.87
CA GLY A 158 35.43 27.17 8.57
C GLY A 158 36.77 27.22 9.28
N HIS A 159 37.30 28.43 9.41
CA HIS A 159 38.62 28.67 9.97
C HIS A 159 38.51 29.47 11.27
N PRO A 160 39.39 29.26 12.28
CA PRO A 160 40.43 28.23 12.37
C PRO A 160 39.93 26.83 12.72
N PHE A 161 38.69 26.72 13.20
CA PHE A 161 38.02 25.45 13.49
C PHE A 161 36.50 25.64 13.41
N VAL A 162 35.78 24.52 13.29
CA VAL A 162 34.32 24.49 13.18
C VAL A 162 33.77 23.79 14.41
N GLN A 163 32.81 24.42 15.07
CA GLN A 163 32.05 23.87 16.19
C GLN A 163 30.60 23.67 15.78
N TYR A 164 30.02 22.55 16.19
CA TYR A 164 28.64 22.17 15.89
C TYR A 164 27.79 22.30 17.15
N GLN A 165 26.51 22.62 16.97
CA GLN A 165 25.50 22.50 18.02
C GLN A 165 24.14 22.18 17.37
N TRP A 166 23.55 21.05 17.75
CA TRP A 166 22.25 20.63 17.26
C TRP A 166 21.11 21.18 18.11
N PHE A 167 20.02 21.50 17.42
CA PHE A 167 18.76 21.96 18.00
C PHE A 167 17.62 21.09 17.48
N LYS A 168 16.67 20.80 18.35
CA LYS A 168 15.37 20.25 17.99
C LYS A 168 14.35 21.37 18.16
N MET A 169 13.76 21.84 17.06
CA MET A 169 12.96 23.07 17.04
C MET A 169 13.76 24.22 17.70
N ASN A 170 13.22 24.81 18.77
CA ASN A 170 13.84 25.93 19.49
C ASN A 170 14.62 25.50 20.74
N LYS A 171 14.92 24.19 20.90
CA LYS A 171 15.60 23.66 22.09
C LYS A 171 16.94 23.05 21.73
N GLU A 172 17.98 23.45 22.44
CA GLU A 172 19.32 22.88 22.31
C GLU A 172 19.33 21.40 22.75
N ILE A 173 20.01 20.56 21.97
CA ILE A 173 20.20 19.15 22.29
C ILE A 173 21.48 19.00 23.11
N PRO A 174 21.40 18.52 24.37
CA PRO A 174 22.59 18.28 25.17
C PRO A 174 23.54 17.31 24.48
N TYR A 175 24.84 17.62 24.48
CA TYR A 175 25.90 16.81 23.87
C TYR A 175 25.80 16.66 22.34
N GLY A 176 24.91 17.40 21.67
CA GLY A 176 24.83 17.48 20.22
C GLY A 176 25.88 18.40 19.61
N ASN A 177 27.15 18.27 20.00
CA ASN A 177 28.24 19.16 19.60
C ASN A 177 29.16 18.60 18.49
N ALA A 178 28.71 17.52 17.84
CA ALA A 178 29.42 16.85 16.75
C ALA A 178 28.77 17.14 15.38
N SER A 179 29.52 16.86 14.31
CA SER A 179 29.01 16.92 12.93
C SER A 179 27.92 15.89 12.62
N GLU A 180 27.72 14.91 13.50
CA GLU A 180 26.72 13.87 13.36
C GLU A 180 25.87 13.81 14.63
N LEU A 181 24.54 13.89 14.49
CA LEU A 181 23.59 13.62 15.55
C LEU A 181 23.10 12.18 15.42
N ILE A 182 23.41 11.37 16.43
CA ILE A 182 23.19 9.91 16.39
C ILE A 182 22.13 9.53 17.41
N PHE A 183 21.13 8.78 16.95
CA PHE A 183 20.15 8.09 17.76
C PHE A 183 20.43 6.59 17.65
N ASN A 184 20.97 5.98 18.71
CA ASN A 184 21.21 4.52 18.72
C ASN A 184 19.89 3.73 18.61
N THR A 185 18.85 4.27 19.24
CA THR A 185 17.49 3.72 19.21
C THR A 185 16.54 4.91 19.21
N VAL A 186 15.90 5.16 18.07
CA VAL A 186 14.99 6.29 17.88
C VAL A 186 13.62 6.02 18.52
N HIS A 187 13.04 7.00 19.20
CA HIS A 187 11.73 6.93 19.84
C HIS A 187 10.76 7.93 19.20
N VAL A 188 9.45 7.73 19.34
CA VAL A 188 8.43 8.67 18.80
C VAL A 188 8.64 10.10 19.27
N LYS A 189 9.02 10.27 20.55
CA LYS A 189 9.35 11.56 21.14
C LYS A 189 10.54 12.25 20.47
N ASP A 190 11.35 11.53 19.69
CA ASP A 190 12.49 12.07 18.95
C ASP A 190 12.04 12.65 17.59
N ALA A 191 10.81 12.40 17.13
CA ALA A 191 10.28 13.02 15.92
C ALA A 191 10.24 14.55 16.01
N GLY A 192 10.53 15.24 14.91
CA GLY A 192 10.49 16.69 14.81
C GLY A 192 11.53 17.27 13.87
N PHE A 193 11.65 18.59 13.86
CA PHE A 193 12.59 19.30 13.00
C PHE A 193 13.89 19.60 13.73
N TYR A 194 14.99 19.30 13.06
CA TYR A 194 16.35 19.43 13.53
C TYR A 194 17.11 20.43 12.69
N VAL A 195 17.90 21.27 13.33
CA VAL A 195 18.83 22.18 12.67
C VAL A 195 20.17 22.14 13.37
N CYS A 196 21.24 22.19 12.59
CA CYS A 196 22.59 22.28 13.12
C CYS A 196 23.10 23.71 12.97
N ARG A 197 23.51 24.31 14.09
CA ARG A 197 24.28 25.55 14.08
C ARG A 197 25.75 25.19 13.97
N VAL A 198 26.43 25.82 13.03
CA VAL A 198 27.88 25.75 12.90
C VAL A 198 28.47 27.12 13.20
N ASN A 199 29.59 27.16 13.90
CA ASN A 199 30.26 28.42 14.21
C ASN A 199 31.77 28.24 14.20
N ASN A 200 32.49 29.33 13.95
CA ASN A 200 33.96 29.39 14.00
C ASN A 200 34.44 30.50 14.95
N ASN A 201 33.66 30.82 15.98
CA ASN A 201 33.83 31.97 16.91
C ASN A 201 33.76 33.38 16.30
N LEU A 202 33.77 33.54 14.97
CA LEU A 202 33.64 34.84 14.30
C LEU A 202 32.25 35.01 13.68
N THR A 203 31.81 33.98 12.97
CA THR A 203 30.48 33.90 12.37
C THR A 203 29.82 32.59 12.74
N PHE A 204 28.51 32.52 12.51
CA PHE A 204 27.76 31.28 12.60
C PHE A 204 26.85 31.16 11.40
N GLU A 205 26.55 29.92 11.03
CA GLU A 205 25.61 29.57 9.97
C GLU A 205 24.70 28.45 10.49
N PHE A 206 23.46 28.42 10.01
CA PHE A 206 22.53 27.34 10.30
C PHE A 206 22.39 26.44 9.07
N SER A 207 22.34 25.14 9.31
CA SER A 207 21.98 24.19 8.26
C SER A 207 20.54 24.40 7.80
N GLN A 208 20.18 23.77 6.70
CA GLN A 208 18.77 23.53 6.39
C GLN A 208 18.14 22.68 7.50
N TRP A 209 16.83 22.88 7.69
CA TRP A 209 16.04 22.04 8.56
C TRP A 209 15.94 20.62 8.00
N SER A 210 16.13 19.63 8.87
CA SER A 210 15.91 18.21 8.59
C SER A 210 14.74 17.73 9.46
N GLN A 211 13.74 17.14 8.83
CA GLN A 211 12.61 16.53 9.52
C GLN A 211 12.93 15.07 9.81
N LEU A 212 12.83 14.66 11.07
CA LEU A 212 12.87 13.27 11.47
C LEU A 212 11.45 12.82 11.81
N ASP A 213 10.88 11.97 10.98
CA ASP A 213 9.59 11.31 11.23
C ASP A 213 9.86 9.94 11.85
N VAL A 214 9.22 9.67 12.99
CA VAL A 214 9.39 8.41 13.74
C VAL A 214 8.04 7.76 13.95
N CYS A 215 7.81 6.60 13.34
CA CYS A 215 6.56 5.86 13.45
C CYS A 215 6.70 4.74 14.50
N ASP A 216 5.73 4.62 15.41
CA ASP A 216 5.67 3.52 16.38
C ASP A 216 4.81 2.36 15.87
N VAL A 217 5.36 1.15 15.83
CA VAL A 217 4.62 -0.05 15.40
C VAL A 217 3.56 -0.47 16.44
N THR A 218 3.65 0.01 17.69
CA THR A 218 2.65 -0.30 18.72
C THR A 218 1.39 0.57 18.67
N GLU A 219 1.43 1.78 18.11
CA GLU A 219 0.21 2.60 17.85
C GLU A 219 -0.36 2.37 16.44
N VAL A 220 0.46 1.80 15.55
CA VAL A 220 0.04 1.28 14.24
C VAL A 220 -0.98 0.15 14.39
N THR A 221 -0.97 -0.65 15.47
CA THR A 221 -1.85 -1.84 15.56
C THR A 221 -3.32 -1.55 15.88
N GLU A 222 -3.69 -0.38 16.42
CA GLU A 222 -5.10 0.00 16.60
C GLU A 222 -5.63 0.93 15.49
N ASN A 223 -4.81 1.86 14.98
CA ASN A 223 -5.24 2.74 13.88
C ASN A 223 -5.16 2.05 12.50
N PHE A 224 -4.20 1.15 12.26
CA PHE A 224 -4.17 0.39 11.01
C PHE A 224 -5.25 -0.68 10.93
N ARG A 225 -5.90 -1.06 12.05
CA ARG A 225 -7.07 -1.93 12.01
C ARG A 225 -8.29 -1.22 11.42
N ASN A 226 -8.35 0.10 11.51
CA ASN A 226 -9.46 0.89 10.96
C ASN A 226 -9.19 1.36 9.53
N GLU A 227 -7.93 1.61 9.13
CA GLU A 227 -7.59 2.05 7.76
C GLU A 227 -7.16 0.91 6.79
N LEU A 228 -6.66 -0.25 7.24
CA LEU A 228 -6.57 -1.44 6.35
C LEU A 228 -7.93 -2.13 6.12
N ASN A 229 -8.97 -1.74 6.85
CA ASN A 229 -10.34 -2.09 6.50
C ASN A 229 -10.90 -1.22 5.35
N ASP A 230 -10.13 -0.22 4.89
CA ASP A 230 -10.50 0.68 3.79
C ASP A 230 -9.62 0.54 2.54
N LEU A 231 -8.55 -0.28 2.59
CA LEU A 231 -8.13 -0.98 1.37
C LEU A 231 -9.17 -2.07 1.11
N GLY A 232 -10.12 -1.76 0.24
CA GLY A 232 -11.16 -2.70 -0.19
C GLY A 232 -10.59 -4.11 -0.41
N HIS A 233 -11.30 -5.12 0.09
CA HIS A 233 -10.91 -6.50 -0.15
C HIS A 233 -10.76 -6.70 -1.66
N SER A 234 -9.75 -7.46 -2.06
CA SER A 234 -9.49 -7.73 -3.46
C SER A 234 -9.59 -9.22 -3.72
N ALA A 235 -10.23 -9.59 -4.82
CA ALA A 235 -10.30 -10.98 -5.27
C ALA A 235 -9.02 -11.36 -6.03
N LYS A 236 -8.53 -12.60 -5.90
CA LYS A 236 -7.49 -13.12 -6.82
C LYS A 236 -8.05 -13.19 -8.25
N ASP A 237 -9.34 -13.50 -8.35
CA ASP A 237 -10.12 -13.58 -9.57
C ASP A 237 -11.61 -13.67 -9.22
N LYS A 238 -12.51 -13.47 -10.17
CA LYS A 238 -13.96 -13.57 -9.97
C LYS A 238 -14.58 -14.50 -11.01
N VAL A 239 -15.20 -15.60 -10.56
CA VAL A 239 -15.74 -16.65 -11.43
C VAL A 239 -17.18 -16.96 -11.03
N ALA A 240 -18.07 -17.09 -12.03
CA ALA A 240 -19.47 -17.41 -11.80
C ALA A 240 -19.98 -18.52 -12.74
N LEU A 241 -20.75 -19.44 -12.17
CA LEU A 241 -21.54 -20.44 -12.90
C LEU A 241 -23.02 -20.13 -12.70
N LEU A 242 -23.74 -19.90 -13.81
CA LEU A 242 -25.17 -19.63 -13.84
C LEU A 242 -25.88 -20.77 -14.58
N ILE A 243 -26.83 -21.42 -13.92
CA ILE A 243 -27.64 -22.50 -14.51
C ILE A 243 -29.12 -22.11 -14.46
N GLY A 244 -29.80 -22.15 -15.60
CA GLY A 244 -31.23 -21.92 -15.71
C GLY A 244 -31.96 -23.11 -16.33
N ASN A 245 -32.68 -23.89 -15.53
CA ASN A 245 -33.41 -25.06 -16.01
C ASN A 245 -34.90 -24.75 -16.13
N MET A 246 -35.47 -24.98 -17.33
CA MET A 246 -36.84 -24.61 -17.69
C MET A 246 -37.63 -25.76 -18.30
N ASN A 247 -37.03 -26.49 -19.25
CA ASN A 247 -37.69 -27.47 -20.10
C ASN A 247 -37.61 -28.89 -19.51
N TYR A 248 -38.11 -29.06 -18.29
CA TYR A 248 -38.18 -30.37 -17.63
C TYR A 248 -39.02 -31.37 -18.44
N TRP A 249 -38.56 -32.61 -18.51
CA TRP A 249 -39.21 -33.67 -19.27
C TRP A 249 -40.46 -34.20 -18.56
N GLU A 250 -40.35 -34.44 -17.26
CA GLU A 250 -41.39 -35.09 -16.43
C GLU A 250 -42.01 -34.15 -15.37
N HIS A 251 -41.66 -32.86 -15.40
CA HIS A 251 -42.08 -31.86 -14.40
C HIS A 251 -42.60 -30.56 -15.05
N PRO A 252 -43.30 -29.69 -14.30
CA PRO A 252 -43.81 -28.43 -14.84
C PRO A 252 -42.69 -27.56 -15.43
N LYS A 253 -42.92 -27.00 -16.61
CA LYS A 253 -41.95 -26.11 -17.27
C LYS A 253 -41.95 -24.72 -16.63
N LEU A 254 -40.79 -24.09 -16.61
CA LEU A 254 -40.58 -22.71 -16.16
C LEU A 254 -40.26 -21.81 -17.36
N LYS A 255 -40.32 -20.48 -17.18
CA LYS A 255 -40.06 -19.50 -18.25
C LYS A 255 -39.05 -18.42 -17.86
N ALA A 256 -39.08 -17.96 -16.62
CA ALA A 256 -38.23 -16.89 -16.11
C ALA A 256 -36.73 -17.21 -16.11
N PRO A 257 -36.25 -18.46 -15.88
CA PRO A 257 -34.82 -18.74 -15.77
C PRO A 257 -33.98 -18.26 -16.97
N LEU A 258 -34.52 -18.25 -18.19
CA LEU A 258 -33.82 -17.72 -19.37
C LEU A 258 -33.50 -16.24 -19.23
N VAL A 259 -34.49 -15.43 -18.84
CA VAL A 259 -34.32 -13.98 -18.67
C VAL A 259 -33.44 -13.69 -17.46
N ASP A 260 -33.62 -14.45 -16.39
CA ASP A 260 -32.89 -14.23 -15.14
C ASP A 260 -31.40 -14.54 -15.28
N VAL A 261 -31.06 -15.67 -15.89
CA VAL A 261 -29.67 -16.03 -16.20
C VAL A 261 -29.06 -15.01 -17.16
N TYR A 262 -29.78 -14.59 -18.20
CA TYR A 262 -29.27 -13.61 -19.16
C TYR A 262 -28.94 -12.27 -18.49
N GLU A 263 -29.84 -11.74 -17.67
CA GLU A 263 -29.67 -10.45 -17.01
C GLU A 263 -28.52 -10.50 -16.00
N LEU A 264 -28.50 -11.53 -15.14
CA LEU A 264 -27.44 -11.71 -14.15
C LEU A 264 -26.06 -11.89 -14.80
N THR A 265 -26.00 -12.59 -15.94
CA THR A 265 -24.76 -12.75 -16.71
C THR A 265 -24.18 -11.38 -17.08
N ASN A 266 -25.01 -10.46 -17.56
CA ASN A 266 -24.56 -9.15 -18.00
C ASN A 266 -24.14 -8.25 -16.84
N LEU A 267 -24.83 -8.33 -15.70
CA LEU A 267 -24.46 -7.58 -14.50
C LEU A 267 -23.15 -8.10 -13.89
N LEU A 268 -22.98 -9.42 -13.78
CA LEU A 268 -21.74 -10.01 -13.26
C LEU A 268 -20.54 -9.73 -14.17
N ARG A 269 -20.74 -9.68 -15.51
CA ARG A 269 -19.69 -9.26 -16.44
C ARG A 269 -19.27 -7.80 -16.25
N GLN A 270 -20.20 -6.90 -15.91
CA GLN A 270 -19.87 -5.51 -15.55
C GLN A 270 -19.07 -5.43 -14.25
N LEU A 271 -19.20 -6.43 -13.39
CA LEU A 271 -18.42 -6.61 -12.18
C LEU A 271 -17.17 -7.47 -12.42
N ASP A 272 -16.66 -7.57 -13.66
CA ASP A 272 -15.44 -8.31 -14.03
C ASP A 272 -15.45 -9.83 -13.71
N PHE A 273 -16.62 -10.45 -13.58
CA PHE A 273 -16.70 -11.90 -13.43
C PHE A 273 -16.46 -12.62 -14.77
N LYS A 274 -15.73 -13.72 -14.70
CA LYS A 274 -15.70 -14.77 -15.72
C LYS A 274 -16.95 -15.63 -15.58
N VAL A 275 -17.95 -15.36 -16.40
CA VAL A 275 -19.27 -16.01 -16.30
C VAL A 275 -19.42 -17.13 -17.32
N VAL A 276 -19.85 -18.30 -16.85
CA VAL A 276 -20.35 -19.42 -17.66
C VAL A 276 -21.85 -19.52 -17.40
N SER A 277 -22.67 -19.40 -18.44
CA SER A 277 -24.12 -19.39 -18.34
C SER A 277 -24.71 -20.50 -19.20
N LEU A 278 -25.50 -21.38 -18.60
CA LEU A 278 -26.01 -22.59 -19.23
C LEU A 278 -27.51 -22.73 -18.96
N LEU A 279 -28.23 -23.31 -19.92
CA LEU A 279 -29.68 -23.50 -19.85
C LEU A 279 -30.04 -24.97 -20.11
N ASP A 280 -31.10 -25.43 -19.46
CA ASP A 280 -31.73 -26.74 -19.65
C ASP A 280 -30.75 -27.92 -19.60
N LEU A 281 -29.99 -28.01 -18.50
CA LEU A 281 -28.97 -29.03 -18.31
C LEU A 281 -29.56 -30.32 -17.71
N THR A 282 -29.09 -31.44 -18.27
CA THR A 282 -29.25 -32.78 -17.68
C THR A 282 -28.38 -32.96 -16.43
N GLU A 283 -28.62 -34.00 -15.63
CA GLU A 283 -27.82 -34.27 -14.43
C GLU A 283 -26.33 -34.37 -14.75
N TYR A 284 -26.00 -35.12 -15.81
CA TYR A 284 -24.63 -35.30 -16.28
C TYR A 284 -23.99 -33.97 -16.69
N GLU A 285 -24.71 -33.12 -17.42
CA GLU A 285 -24.21 -31.81 -17.84
C GLU A 285 -24.05 -30.84 -16.68
N MET A 286 -24.98 -30.85 -15.71
CA MET A 286 -24.85 -30.05 -14.48
C MET A 286 -23.60 -30.44 -13.69
N ARG A 287 -23.33 -31.74 -13.52
CA ARG A 287 -22.12 -32.23 -12.83
C ARG A 287 -20.85 -31.76 -13.55
N ASN A 288 -20.78 -31.95 -14.87
CA ASN A 288 -19.63 -31.48 -15.66
C ASN A 288 -19.45 -29.96 -15.59
N ALA A 289 -20.54 -29.19 -15.65
CA ALA A 289 -20.47 -27.74 -15.54
C ALA A 289 -19.93 -27.29 -14.17
N VAL A 290 -20.35 -27.97 -13.10
CA VAL A 290 -19.82 -27.75 -11.75
C VAL A 290 -18.34 -28.13 -11.67
N ASP A 291 -17.93 -29.26 -12.26
CA ASP A 291 -16.52 -29.67 -12.27
C ASP A 291 -15.63 -28.66 -12.99
N GLU A 292 -16.04 -28.19 -14.18
CA GLU A 292 -15.33 -27.13 -14.91
C GLU A 292 -15.29 -25.82 -14.12
N PHE A 293 -16.38 -25.46 -13.44
CA PHE A 293 -16.41 -24.30 -12.54
C PHE A 293 -15.40 -24.45 -11.39
N LEU A 294 -15.34 -25.62 -10.74
CA LEU A 294 -14.41 -25.92 -9.66
C LEU A 294 -12.94 -25.89 -10.10
N LEU A 295 -12.64 -26.22 -11.36
CA LEU A 295 -11.29 -26.11 -11.92
C LEU A 295 -10.80 -24.66 -12.05
N LEU A 296 -11.71 -23.71 -12.19
CA LEU A 296 -11.40 -22.27 -12.27
C LEU A 296 -11.23 -21.64 -10.87
N LEU A 297 -11.55 -22.35 -9.79
CA LEU A 297 -11.44 -21.85 -8.43
C LEU A 297 -10.08 -22.22 -7.81
N ASP A 298 -9.60 -21.31 -6.97
CA ASP A 298 -8.30 -21.40 -6.31
C ASP A 298 -8.25 -20.41 -5.14
N LYS A 299 -7.14 -20.39 -4.42
CA LYS A 299 -6.93 -19.58 -3.24
C LYS A 299 -7.27 -18.11 -3.48
N GLY A 300 -8.20 -17.56 -2.72
CA GLY A 300 -8.57 -16.14 -2.79
C GLY A 300 -9.48 -15.75 -3.98
N VAL A 301 -9.91 -16.72 -4.81
CA VAL A 301 -10.88 -16.49 -5.90
C VAL A 301 -12.28 -16.32 -5.31
N TYR A 302 -13.09 -15.42 -5.87
CA TYR A 302 -14.50 -15.32 -5.54
C TYR A 302 -15.29 -16.22 -6.46
N GLY A 303 -15.97 -17.22 -5.90
CA GLY A 303 -16.83 -18.14 -6.60
C GLY A 303 -18.30 -17.82 -6.35
N LEU A 304 -19.08 -17.69 -7.42
CA LEU A 304 -20.53 -17.48 -7.35
C LEU A 304 -21.26 -18.57 -8.14
N LEU A 305 -22.19 -19.28 -7.50
CA LEU A 305 -23.13 -20.19 -8.16
C LEU A 305 -24.53 -19.56 -8.10
N TYR A 306 -25.15 -19.39 -9.27
CA TYR A 306 -26.56 -19.04 -9.38
C TYR A 306 -27.32 -20.17 -10.06
N TYR A 307 -28.44 -20.56 -9.46
CA TYR A 307 -29.33 -21.57 -10.02
C TYR A 307 -30.77 -21.06 -10.02
N ALA A 308 -31.42 -21.13 -11.18
CA ALA A 308 -32.84 -20.88 -11.34
C ALA A 308 -33.52 -22.12 -11.92
N GLY A 309 -34.48 -22.68 -11.18
CA GLY A 309 -35.11 -23.95 -11.56
C GLY A 309 -35.91 -24.60 -10.44
N HIS A 310 -36.29 -25.86 -10.65
CA HIS A 310 -36.89 -26.69 -9.61
C HIS A 310 -35.84 -27.07 -8.57
N GLY A 311 -36.25 -27.04 -7.32
CA GLY A 311 -35.38 -27.37 -6.21
C GLY A 311 -36.19 -27.84 -5.02
N TYR A 312 -35.50 -28.52 -4.12
CA TYR A 312 -36.05 -28.95 -2.85
C TYR A 312 -34.99 -28.86 -1.76
N GLU A 313 -35.44 -28.95 -0.51
CA GLU A 313 -34.56 -28.96 0.65
C GLU A 313 -34.99 -30.03 1.64
N ASN A 314 -34.10 -31.00 1.88
CA ASN A 314 -34.29 -32.04 2.88
C ASN A 314 -33.21 -31.91 3.96
N PHE A 315 -33.64 -31.83 5.23
CA PHE A 315 -32.74 -31.74 6.39
C PHE A 315 -31.70 -30.62 6.32
N GLY A 316 -32.05 -29.49 5.68
CA GLY A 316 -31.15 -28.34 5.50
C GLY A 316 -30.18 -28.46 4.31
N ASN A 317 -30.23 -29.56 3.56
CA ASN A 317 -29.48 -29.74 2.31
C ASN A 317 -30.34 -29.35 1.12
N SER A 318 -29.83 -28.43 0.30
CA SER A 318 -30.53 -27.90 -0.87
C SER A 318 -30.11 -28.70 -2.10
N PHE A 319 -31.08 -29.11 -2.91
CA PHE A 319 -30.86 -29.91 -4.11
C PHE A 319 -31.42 -29.20 -5.35
N MET A 320 -30.58 -29.07 -6.36
CA MET A 320 -30.94 -28.53 -7.68
C MET A 320 -31.42 -29.68 -8.56
N VAL A 321 -32.58 -29.52 -9.20
CA VAL A 321 -33.21 -30.57 -10.01
C VAL A 321 -32.84 -30.37 -11.51
N PRO A 322 -32.26 -31.39 -12.16
CA PRO A 322 -31.99 -31.37 -13.60
C PRO A 322 -33.24 -31.49 -14.48
N VAL A 323 -33.14 -31.13 -15.77
CA VAL A 323 -34.31 -31.21 -16.69
C VAL A 323 -34.74 -32.64 -17.01
N ASP A 324 -33.83 -33.61 -16.89
CA ASP A 324 -34.03 -35.04 -17.13
C ASP A 324 -34.43 -35.82 -15.86
N ALA A 325 -34.69 -35.14 -14.74
CA ALA A 325 -35.11 -35.80 -13.51
C ALA A 325 -36.41 -36.61 -13.71
N PRO A 326 -36.46 -37.88 -13.27
CA PRO A 326 -37.66 -38.71 -13.36
C PRO A 326 -38.73 -38.26 -12.38
N ASN A 327 -39.98 -38.65 -12.59
CA ASN A 327 -41.07 -38.36 -11.66
C ASN A 327 -41.60 -39.68 -11.04
N PRO A 328 -41.35 -39.97 -9.74
CA PRO A 328 -40.66 -39.11 -8.77
C PRO A 328 -39.12 -39.18 -8.89
N TYR A 329 -38.43 -38.15 -8.38
CA TYR A 329 -36.97 -38.09 -8.26
C TYR A 329 -36.51 -38.16 -6.80
N ARG A 330 -35.24 -38.54 -6.63
CA ARG A 330 -34.50 -38.62 -5.36
C ARG A 330 -33.17 -37.87 -5.44
N SER A 331 -32.48 -37.73 -4.31
CA SER A 331 -31.17 -37.06 -4.21
C SER A 331 -30.10 -37.56 -5.19
N GLU A 332 -30.11 -38.85 -5.54
CA GLU A 332 -29.20 -39.43 -6.55
C GLU A 332 -29.34 -38.84 -7.96
N ASN A 333 -30.54 -38.33 -8.31
CA ASN A 333 -30.84 -37.72 -9.61
C ASN A 333 -30.60 -36.20 -9.60
N CYS A 334 -30.04 -35.66 -8.51
CA CYS A 334 -29.97 -34.22 -8.25
C CYS A 334 -28.57 -33.83 -7.78
N LEU A 335 -28.32 -32.52 -7.76
CA LEU A 335 -27.06 -31.97 -7.27
C LEU A 335 -27.27 -31.32 -5.90
N CYS A 336 -26.56 -31.82 -4.89
CA CYS A 336 -26.54 -31.25 -3.55
C CYS A 336 -25.61 -30.04 -3.50
N VAL A 337 -26.15 -28.87 -3.14
CA VAL A 337 -25.39 -27.61 -3.09
C VAL A 337 -24.30 -27.65 -2.01
N GLN A 338 -24.56 -28.32 -0.88
CA GLN A 338 -23.60 -28.44 0.22
C GLN A 338 -22.35 -29.25 -0.20
N ASN A 339 -22.49 -30.24 -1.09
CA ASN A 339 -21.34 -30.94 -1.68
C ASN A 339 -20.48 -30.00 -2.53
N ILE A 340 -21.12 -29.14 -3.33
CA ILE A 340 -20.41 -28.16 -4.17
C ILE A 340 -19.64 -27.18 -3.27
N LEU A 341 -20.28 -26.66 -2.22
CA LEU A 341 -19.64 -25.79 -1.25
C LEU A 341 -18.40 -26.44 -0.61
N LYS A 342 -18.48 -27.73 -0.22
CA LYS A 342 -17.33 -28.47 0.32
C LYS A 342 -16.16 -28.48 -0.66
N LEU A 343 -16.42 -28.78 -1.93
CA LEU A 343 -15.40 -28.78 -2.99
C LEU A 343 -14.84 -27.38 -3.25
N MET A 344 -15.65 -26.32 -3.17
CA MET A 344 -15.17 -24.94 -3.25
C MET A 344 -14.26 -24.58 -2.07
N GLN A 345 -14.57 -25.04 -0.85
CA GLN A 345 -13.72 -24.81 0.33
C GLN A 345 -12.35 -25.50 0.20
N GLU A 346 -12.30 -26.67 -0.44
CA GLU A 346 -11.03 -27.37 -0.73
C GLU A 346 -10.13 -26.58 -1.69
N LYS A 347 -10.68 -25.65 -2.46
CA LYS A 347 -9.94 -24.71 -3.32
C LYS A 347 -9.46 -23.44 -2.60
N GLU A 348 -9.72 -23.30 -1.30
CA GLU A 348 -9.33 -22.11 -0.50
C GLU A 348 -9.88 -20.78 -1.07
N THR A 349 -11.07 -20.80 -1.68
CA THR A 349 -11.72 -19.60 -2.25
C THR A 349 -11.79 -18.45 -1.24
N GLY A 350 -11.71 -17.21 -1.73
CA GLY A 350 -11.80 -16.00 -0.91
C GLY A 350 -13.24 -15.63 -0.54
N LEU A 351 -14.21 -15.99 -1.37
CA LEU A 351 -15.64 -15.75 -1.15
C LEU A 351 -16.44 -16.85 -1.87
N ASN A 352 -17.45 -17.40 -1.19
CA ASN A 352 -18.38 -18.40 -1.73
C ASN A 352 -19.81 -17.85 -1.66
N VAL A 353 -20.40 -17.55 -2.82
CA VAL A 353 -21.77 -17.03 -2.92
C VAL A 353 -22.67 -18.05 -3.64
N PHE A 354 -23.77 -18.41 -3.01
CA PHE A 354 -24.81 -19.27 -3.58
C PHE A 354 -26.11 -18.50 -3.64
N LEU A 355 -26.61 -18.25 -4.85
CA LEU A 355 -27.88 -17.58 -5.10
C LEU A 355 -28.86 -18.62 -5.66
N LEU A 356 -29.79 -19.07 -4.84
CA LEU A 356 -30.68 -20.20 -5.15
C LEU A 356 -32.10 -19.72 -5.40
N ASP A 357 -32.45 -19.57 -6.68
CA ASP A 357 -33.76 -19.15 -7.17
C ASP A 357 -34.64 -20.37 -7.48
N MET A 358 -35.00 -21.08 -6.40
CA MET A 358 -35.71 -22.34 -6.45
C MET A 358 -36.61 -22.52 -5.23
N CYS A 359 -37.58 -23.43 -5.33
CA CYS A 359 -38.37 -23.87 -4.18
C CYS A 359 -37.50 -24.59 -3.14
N ARG A 360 -37.94 -24.57 -1.88
CA ARG A 360 -37.24 -25.22 -0.75
C ARG A 360 -38.18 -26.09 0.08
N LYS A 361 -39.20 -26.66 -0.58
CA LYS A 361 -40.09 -27.65 0.00
C LYS A 361 -39.33 -28.96 0.23
N ARG A 362 -39.84 -29.77 1.16
CA ARG A 362 -39.35 -31.13 1.37
C ARG A 362 -39.75 -32.01 0.18
N ASN A 363 -38.85 -32.89 -0.25
CA ASN A 363 -39.17 -33.99 -1.15
C ASN A 363 -39.43 -35.25 -0.33
N ASP A 364 -40.69 -35.70 -0.28
CA ASP A 364 -41.10 -36.87 0.51
C ASP A 364 -40.66 -38.22 -0.09
N TYR A 365 -40.20 -38.23 -1.35
CA TYR A 365 -39.68 -39.44 -1.99
C TYR A 365 -38.20 -39.69 -1.72
N ASP A 366 -37.51 -38.71 -1.12
CA ASP A 366 -36.09 -38.73 -0.77
C ASP A 366 -35.90 -38.93 0.74
N ASP A 367 -35.92 -40.19 1.17
CA ASP A 367 -35.73 -40.58 2.58
C ASP A 367 -34.25 -40.58 3.03
N THR A 368 -33.35 -40.21 2.12
CA THR A 368 -31.92 -40.18 2.36
C THR A 368 -31.59 -39.09 3.37
N ILE A 369 -30.91 -39.45 4.45
CA ILE A 369 -30.38 -38.50 5.45
C ILE A 369 -28.89 -38.33 5.14
N PRO A 370 -28.47 -37.28 4.43
CA PRO A 370 -27.07 -37.11 4.06
C PRO A 370 -26.27 -36.77 5.31
N ILE A 371 -25.36 -37.66 5.73
CA ILE A 371 -24.35 -37.35 6.73
C ILE A 371 -23.17 -36.73 5.97
N LEU A 372 -23.24 -35.41 5.79
CA LEU A 372 -22.12 -34.64 5.24
C LEU A 372 -21.11 -34.39 6.35
N ASP A 373 -19.82 -34.52 6.01
CA ASP A 373 -18.75 -34.06 6.89
C ASP A 373 -18.98 -32.59 7.27
N ALA A 374 -18.62 -32.24 8.50
CA ALA A 374 -18.69 -30.86 8.95
C ALA A 374 -17.89 -29.94 8.01
N LEU A 375 -18.56 -28.93 7.44
CA LEU A 375 -17.91 -27.92 6.62
C LEU A 375 -16.85 -27.17 7.44
N LYS A 376 -15.74 -26.81 6.80
CA LYS A 376 -14.68 -26.04 7.46
C LYS A 376 -15.23 -24.65 7.83
N VAL A 377 -14.78 -24.09 8.95
CA VAL A 377 -15.12 -22.71 9.33
C VAL A 377 -14.21 -21.75 8.56
N THR A 378 -14.59 -21.40 7.34
CA THR A 378 -13.82 -20.50 6.46
C THR A 378 -14.26 -19.03 6.56
N ALA A 379 -15.38 -18.76 7.25
CA ALA A 379 -15.92 -17.42 7.50
C ALA A 379 -16.09 -16.53 6.23
N ASN A 380 -16.44 -17.16 5.10
CA ASN A 380 -16.51 -16.51 3.79
C ASN A 380 -17.66 -17.03 2.90
N ILE A 381 -18.72 -17.54 3.52
CA ILE A 381 -19.85 -18.16 2.81
C ILE A 381 -21.09 -17.27 2.93
N VAL A 382 -21.81 -17.13 1.82
CA VAL A 382 -23.08 -16.39 1.73
C VAL A 382 -24.06 -17.18 0.87
N PHE A 383 -25.22 -17.47 1.43
CA PHE A 383 -26.39 -17.97 0.70
C PHE A 383 -27.45 -16.89 0.64
N GLY A 384 -27.94 -16.61 -0.56
CA GLY A 384 -29.16 -15.86 -0.82
C GLY A 384 -30.21 -16.81 -1.40
N TYR A 385 -31.17 -17.22 -0.58
CA TYR A 385 -32.28 -18.07 -1.03
C TYR A 385 -33.45 -17.19 -1.45
N ALA A 386 -33.98 -17.40 -2.65
CA ALA A 386 -35.13 -16.66 -3.15
C ALA A 386 -36.39 -16.83 -2.30
N THR A 387 -36.46 -17.89 -1.49
CA THR A 387 -37.56 -18.19 -0.58
C THR A 387 -37.08 -18.82 0.73
N CYS A 388 -37.91 -18.78 1.77
CA CYS A 388 -37.64 -19.43 3.05
C CYS A 388 -37.70 -20.96 2.96
N GLN A 389 -37.10 -21.65 3.93
CA GLN A 389 -37.21 -23.10 4.06
C GLN A 389 -38.69 -23.55 4.12
N GLY A 390 -39.05 -24.56 3.32
CA GLY A 390 -40.42 -25.08 3.22
C GLY A 390 -41.35 -24.29 2.29
N ALA A 391 -40.90 -23.18 1.71
CA ALA A 391 -41.71 -22.31 0.86
C ALA A 391 -41.39 -22.46 -0.65
N GLU A 392 -42.22 -21.83 -1.48
CA GLU A 392 -42.06 -21.79 -2.95
C GLU A 392 -41.40 -20.48 -3.39
N ALA A 393 -40.70 -20.54 -4.52
CA ALA A 393 -40.23 -19.38 -5.27
C ALA A 393 -41.08 -19.25 -6.54
N PHE A 394 -41.48 -18.02 -6.90
CA PHE A 394 -42.46 -17.78 -7.95
C PHE A 394 -41.90 -17.02 -9.15
N GLU A 395 -42.44 -17.35 -10.34
CA GLU A 395 -42.32 -16.58 -11.57
C GLU A 395 -43.70 -16.04 -12.01
N ILE A 396 -43.71 -14.93 -12.76
CA ILE A 396 -44.95 -14.30 -13.23
C ILE A 396 -45.39 -14.96 -14.55
N GLN A 397 -46.44 -15.79 -14.50
CA GLN A 397 -46.88 -16.64 -15.62
C GLN A 397 -47.30 -15.90 -16.91
N HIS A 398 -47.65 -14.61 -16.85
CA HIS A 398 -48.27 -13.86 -17.95
C HIS A 398 -47.34 -12.94 -18.75
N SER A 399 -46.07 -12.83 -18.40
CA SER A 399 -45.12 -11.94 -19.07
C SER A 399 -43.90 -12.72 -19.52
N GLY A 400 -43.90 -13.21 -20.76
CA GLY A 400 -42.87 -14.11 -21.30
C GLY A 400 -41.44 -13.53 -21.37
N LEU A 401 -41.23 -12.27 -20.98
CA LEU A 401 -39.92 -11.61 -20.88
C LEU A 401 -39.68 -10.97 -19.50
N ALA A 402 -40.50 -11.26 -18.50
CA ALA A 402 -40.26 -10.72 -17.16
C ALA A 402 -39.32 -11.62 -16.37
N ASN A 403 -38.54 -10.99 -15.49
CA ASN A 403 -37.74 -11.68 -14.50
C ASN A 403 -38.60 -12.43 -13.47
N GLY A 404 -38.03 -13.49 -12.89
CA GLY A 404 -38.52 -14.08 -11.65
C GLY A 404 -38.51 -13.06 -10.51
N ILE A 405 -39.26 -13.33 -9.43
CA ILE A 405 -39.41 -12.35 -8.34
C ILE A 405 -38.06 -12.00 -7.71
N PHE A 406 -37.20 -12.98 -7.47
CA PHE A 406 -35.90 -12.73 -6.85
C PHE A 406 -35.00 -11.87 -7.75
N MET A 407 -34.84 -12.27 -9.02
CA MET A 407 -34.03 -11.52 -9.98
C MET A 407 -34.57 -10.11 -10.24
N LYS A 408 -35.90 -9.93 -10.23
CA LYS A 408 -36.54 -8.62 -10.39
C LYS A 408 -36.00 -7.57 -9.42
N PHE A 409 -35.73 -7.95 -8.17
CA PHE A 409 -35.19 -7.03 -7.15
C PHE A 409 -33.67 -7.09 -7.07
N LEU A 410 -33.07 -8.28 -7.24
CA LEU A 410 -31.61 -8.43 -7.17
C LEU A 410 -30.88 -7.56 -8.20
N LYS A 411 -31.40 -7.52 -9.43
CA LYS A 411 -30.74 -6.81 -10.54
C LYS A 411 -30.57 -5.30 -10.30
N ASP A 412 -31.48 -4.69 -9.54
CA ASP A 412 -31.46 -3.25 -9.26
C ASP A 412 -30.40 -2.88 -8.20
N ARG A 413 -29.91 -3.87 -7.44
CA ARG A 413 -28.97 -3.69 -6.33
C ARG A 413 -27.58 -4.28 -6.60
N LEU A 414 -27.46 -5.23 -7.53
CA LEU A 414 -26.25 -6.05 -7.68
C LEU A 414 -24.95 -5.26 -7.95
N LEU A 415 -25.07 -4.09 -8.60
CA LEU A 415 -23.92 -3.23 -8.94
C LEU A 415 -23.51 -2.27 -7.82
N GLU A 416 -24.23 -2.26 -6.69
CA GLU A 416 -23.90 -1.39 -5.57
C GLU A 416 -22.61 -1.85 -4.87
N ASP A 417 -21.73 -0.89 -4.56
CA ASP A 417 -20.46 -1.15 -3.87
C ASP A 417 -20.69 -1.36 -2.36
N LYS A 418 -21.25 -2.52 -2.02
CA LYS A 418 -21.60 -2.91 -0.66
C LYS A 418 -21.20 -4.35 -0.38
N LYS A 419 -20.90 -4.64 0.89
CA LYS A 419 -20.75 -6.02 1.38
C LYS A 419 -21.96 -6.83 0.92
N ILE A 420 -21.74 -7.99 0.31
CA ILE A 420 -22.80 -8.79 -0.33
C ILE A 420 -23.94 -9.13 0.65
N THR A 421 -23.67 -9.30 1.95
CA THR A 421 -24.71 -9.54 2.95
C THR A 421 -25.62 -8.33 3.15
N VAL A 422 -25.08 -7.11 3.12
CA VAL A 422 -25.85 -5.87 3.23
C VAL A 422 -26.66 -5.65 1.95
N LEU A 423 -26.05 -5.89 0.79
CA LEU A 423 -26.75 -5.83 -0.50
C LEU A 423 -27.96 -6.78 -0.53
N LEU A 424 -27.79 -8.04 -0.12
CA LEU A 424 -28.89 -9.01 -0.08
C LEU A 424 -29.96 -8.66 0.95
N ASP A 425 -29.59 -8.02 2.06
CA ASP A 425 -30.54 -7.56 3.08
C ASP A 425 -31.46 -6.47 2.51
N GLU A 426 -30.90 -5.51 1.76
CA GLU A 426 -31.70 -4.50 1.04
C GLU A 426 -32.60 -5.13 -0.04
N VAL A 427 -32.13 -6.16 -0.75
CA VAL A 427 -32.97 -6.93 -1.68
C VAL A 427 -34.13 -7.62 -0.94
N ALA A 428 -33.90 -8.14 0.27
CA ALA A 428 -34.94 -8.73 1.11
C ALA A 428 -36.01 -7.68 1.50
N GLU A 429 -35.57 -6.48 1.91
CA GLU A 429 -36.47 -5.37 2.21
C GLU A 429 -37.32 -4.95 1.01
N ASP A 430 -36.70 -4.84 -0.16
CA ASP A 430 -37.39 -4.46 -1.41
C ASP A 430 -38.39 -5.53 -1.84
N MET A 431 -38.03 -6.81 -1.72
CA MET A 431 -38.95 -7.91 -2.00
C MET A 431 -40.10 -7.97 -0.98
N GLY A 432 -39.87 -7.59 0.28
CA GLY A 432 -40.89 -7.49 1.32
C GLY A 432 -41.98 -6.44 1.05
N LYS A 433 -41.67 -5.42 0.23
CA LYS A 433 -42.64 -4.41 -0.24
C LYS A 433 -43.52 -4.93 -1.38
N CYS A 434 -43.21 -6.08 -1.98
CA CYS A 434 -43.96 -6.65 -3.08
C CYS A 434 -45.27 -7.29 -2.62
N HIS A 435 -46.42 -6.71 -3.02
CA HIS A 435 -47.73 -7.25 -2.66
C HIS A 435 -48.03 -8.62 -3.29
N LEU A 436 -47.40 -8.97 -4.42
CA LEU A 436 -47.64 -10.24 -5.13
C LEU A 436 -47.12 -11.46 -4.36
N THR A 437 -46.04 -11.29 -3.58
CA THR A 437 -45.35 -12.36 -2.87
C THR A 437 -45.51 -12.32 -1.36
N LYS A 438 -46.23 -11.31 -0.83
CA LYS A 438 -46.48 -11.16 0.60
C LYS A 438 -47.08 -12.43 1.21
N GLY A 439 -46.39 -13.01 2.19
CA GLY A 439 -46.78 -14.25 2.87
C GLY A 439 -46.56 -15.54 2.08
N LYS A 440 -45.95 -15.47 0.89
CA LYS A 440 -45.67 -16.64 0.03
C LYS A 440 -44.19 -16.84 -0.24
N GLN A 441 -43.46 -15.75 -0.49
CA GLN A 441 -42.03 -15.77 -0.79
C GLN A 441 -41.35 -14.59 -0.09
N ALA A 442 -40.30 -14.89 0.66
CA ALA A 442 -39.44 -13.93 1.35
C ALA A 442 -37.99 -14.42 1.24
N LEU A 443 -37.05 -13.50 1.06
CA LEU A 443 -35.66 -13.83 0.84
C LEU A 443 -35.05 -14.26 2.17
N GLU A 444 -34.33 -15.39 2.20
CA GLU A 444 -33.59 -15.85 3.38
C GLU A 444 -32.09 -15.72 3.10
N ILE A 445 -31.38 -15.07 4.02
CA ILE A 445 -29.92 -14.93 3.97
C ILE A 445 -29.31 -15.82 5.02
N ARG A 446 -28.35 -16.66 4.63
CA ARG A 446 -27.47 -17.35 5.58
C ARG A 446 -26.03 -16.99 5.28
N SER A 447 -25.31 -16.47 6.27
CA SER A 447 -23.93 -16.05 6.05
C SER A 447 -23.04 -16.38 7.24
N SER A 448 -21.80 -16.77 6.93
CA SER A 448 -20.68 -16.79 7.86
C SER A 448 -19.60 -15.77 7.48
N LEU A 449 -19.86 -14.89 6.50
CA LEU A 449 -18.90 -13.93 5.97
C LEU A 449 -18.51 -12.89 7.03
N SER A 450 -17.31 -13.02 7.58
CA SER A 450 -16.79 -12.10 8.60
C SER A 450 -16.22 -10.82 8.01
N GLU A 451 -15.61 -10.91 6.83
CA GLU A 451 -14.94 -9.79 6.16
C GLU A 451 -15.89 -8.94 5.30
N LYS A 452 -15.49 -7.71 4.93
CA LYS A 452 -16.32 -6.75 4.18
C LYS A 452 -16.23 -6.98 2.67
N ARG A 453 -16.33 -8.24 2.21
CA ARG A 453 -16.19 -8.60 0.79
C ARG A 453 -17.44 -8.20 -0.01
N ALA A 454 -17.23 -7.55 -1.15
CA ALA A 454 -18.27 -7.13 -2.09
C ALA A 454 -18.07 -7.80 -3.46
N LEU A 455 -19.10 -7.83 -4.31
CA LEU A 455 -18.95 -8.32 -5.69
C LEU A 455 -18.16 -7.34 -6.57
N THR A 456 -18.16 -6.06 -6.17
CA THR A 456 -17.43 -4.93 -6.75
C THR A 456 -15.94 -4.92 -6.40
N ASP A 457 -15.49 -5.76 -5.46
CA ASP A 457 -14.09 -5.88 -5.06
C ASP A 457 -13.17 -6.00 -6.29
N PRO A 458 -12.07 -5.22 -6.37
CA PRO A 458 -11.16 -5.26 -7.50
C PRO A 458 -10.41 -6.60 -7.57
N ILE A 459 -10.05 -7.02 -8.79
CA ILE A 459 -9.19 -8.18 -9.00
C ILE A 459 -7.73 -7.75 -8.79
N GLN A 460 -6.97 -8.44 -7.94
CA GLN A 460 -5.55 -8.15 -7.72
C GLN A 460 -4.77 -8.23 -9.04
N GLY A 461 -3.96 -7.21 -9.32
CA GLY A 461 -3.22 -6.99 -10.57
C GLY A 461 -2.08 -7.98 -10.88
N THR A 462 -2.32 -9.29 -10.74
CA THR A 462 -1.41 -10.36 -11.17
C THR A 462 -1.95 -11.05 -12.42
N ALA A 463 -2.26 -10.27 -13.45
CA ALA A 463 -2.72 -10.76 -14.75
C ALA A 463 -1.72 -11.71 -15.48
N HIS A 464 -0.54 -11.96 -14.90
CA HIS A 464 0.57 -12.70 -15.51
C HIS A 464 1.11 -13.87 -14.68
N SER A 465 0.43 -14.31 -13.62
CA SER A 465 0.81 -15.58 -12.99
C SER A 465 0.44 -16.75 -13.93
N ALA A 466 1.25 -17.80 -13.95
CA ALA A 466 0.98 -18.99 -14.78
C ALA A 466 -0.40 -19.60 -14.49
N GLU A 467 -0.82 -19.58 -13.23
CA GLU A 467 -2.15 -20.01 -12.77
C GLU A 467 -3.29 -19.15 -13.36
N SER A 468 -3.12 -17.82 -13.38
CA SER A 468 -4.09 -16.89 -13.99
C SER A 468 -4.19 -17.09 -15.50
N LEU A 469 -3.06 -17.32 -16.18
CA LEU A 469 -3.02 -17.60 -17.61
C LEU A 469 -3.72 -18.93 -17.96
N VAL A 470 -3.47 -20.01 -17.22
CA VAL A 470 -4.14 -21.30 -17.44
C VAL A 470 -5.65 -21.16 -17.28
N ARG A 471 -6.10 -20.43 -16.26
CA ARG A 471 -7.53 -20.19 -16.02
C ARG A 471 -8.17 -19.31 -17.09
N ASN A 472 -7.49 -18.25 -17.51
CA ASN A 472 -7.92 -17.41 -18.63
C ASN A 472 -8.03 -18.22 -19.92
N LEU A 473 -7.09 -19.11 -20.18
CA LEU A 473 -7.11 -19.99 -21.36
C LEU A 473 -8.22 -21.04 -21.27
N GLN A 474 -8.44 -21.65 -20.11
CA GLN A 474 -9.55 -22.59 -19.89
C GLN A 474 -10.90 -21.90 -20.10
N TRP A 475 -11.10 -20.72 -19.50
CA TRP A 475 -12.31 -19.93 -19.71
C TRP A 475 -12.45 -19.50 -21.18
N ALA A 476 -11.39 -18.97 -21.79
CA ALA A 476 -11.40 -18.59 -23.20
C ALA A 476 -11.65 -19.77 -24.14
N LYS A 477 -11.24 -20.99 -23.78
CA LYS A 477 -11.51 -22.21 -24.55
C LYS A 477 -12.96 -22.67 -24.39
N ALA A 478 -13.53 -22.54 -23.19
CA ALA A 478 -14.96 -22.79 -22.96
C ALA A 478 -15.83 -21.82 -23.77
N HIS A 479 -15.34 -20.59 -24.01
CA HIS A 479 -16.01 -19.56 -24.80
C HIS A 479 -15.51 -19.50 -26.26
N GLY A 480 -14.50 -20.30 -26.63
CA GLY A 480 -13.71 -20.14 -27.83
C GLY A 480 -13.56 -21.43 -28.62
N THR A 481 -14.59 -21.75 -29.39
CA THR A 481 -14.46 -22.55 -30.62
C THR A 481 -15.20 -21.86 -31.76
N SER A 482 -14.48 -21.08 -32.57
CA SER A 482 -14.46 -21.08 -34.04
C SER A 482 -13.94 -19.73 -34.57
N ASN A 483 -13.14 -19.81 -35.64
CA ASN A 483 -12.39 -18.76 -36.33
C ASN A 483 -13.00 -17.35 -36.44
N LEU A 484 -12.09 -16.38 -36.55
CA LEU A 484 -12.29 -14.99 -36.94
C LEU A 484 -13.51 -14.75 -37.85
N HIS A 485 -14.29 -13.72 -37.50
CA HIS A 485 -15.27 -12.99 -38.31
C HIS A 485 -16.75 -13.41 -38.37
N SER A 486 -17.23 -14.36 -37.56
CA SER A 486 -18.69 -14.44 -37.34
C SER A 486 -19.04 -15.21 -36.08
N MET A 487 -19.63 -14.51 -35.10
CA MET A 487 -20.55 -14.97 -34.03
C MET A 487 -20.37 -14.12 -32.76
N PHE A 488 -20.87 -12.88 -32.83
CA PHE A 488 -21.51 -12.29 -31.65
C PHE A 488 -22.86 -13.01 -31.49
N VAL A 489 -23.18 -13.46 -30.27
CA VAL A 489 -24.38 -14.23 -29.88
C VAL A 489 -24.35 -15.70 -30.33
N ILE A 490 -24.02 -16.64 -29.41
CA ILE A 490 -24.65 -17.97 -29.25
C ILE A 490 -24.10 -18.61 -27.96
N SER A 491 -24.92 -18.59 -26.91
CA SER A 491 -25.08 -19.68 -25.92
C SER A 491 -26.51 -19.65 -25.38
N VAL A 492 -27.45 -19.34 -26.27
CA VAL A 492 -28.87 -19.64 -26.14
C VAL A 492 -29.16 -20.44 -27.40
N LEU A 493 -29.73 -21.65 -27.26
CA LEU A 493 -30.01 -22.68 -28.28
C LEU A 493 -29.04 -23.88 -28.29
N ARG A 494 -29.34 -24.86 -27.43
CA ARG A 494 -29.27 -26.27 -27.83
C ARG A 494 -30.69 -26.86 -27.76
N ILE A 495 -31.50 -26.54 -28.77
CA ILE A 495 -32.77 -27.23 -29.01
C ILE A 495 -32.45 -28.66 -29.46
N GLY A 496 -33.12 -29.61 -28.81
CA GLY A 496 -32.87 -31.04 -28.93
C GLY A 496 -32.95 -31.63 -30.35
N ARG A 497 -32.16 -32.68 -30.53
CA ARG A 497 -32.45 -33.79 -31.46
C ARG A 497 -31.97 -35.09 -30.83
N HIS A 498 -32.86 -35.78 -30.14
CA HIS A 498 -32.87 -37.24 -30.13
C HIS A 498 -34.31 -37.73 -30.27
N ARG A 499 -34.71 -37.98 -31.52
CA ARG A 499 -35.78 -38.93 -31.86
C ARG A 499 -35.27 -39.82 -32.96
N GLY A 500 -35.25 -41.12 -32.66
CA GLY A 500 -35.51 -42.25 -33.56
C GLY A 500 -34.67 -42.34 -34.84
N GLY A 501 -33.70 -43.24 -34.84
CA GLY A 501 -33.11 -43.78 -36.06
C GLY A 501 -32.95 -45.28 -35.87
N GLU A 502 -33.93 -46.04 -36.38
CA GLU A 502 -33.97 -47.49 -36.42
C GLU A 502 -32.72 -48.09 -37.06
N ALA A 503 -32.38 -49.29 -36.56
CA ALA A 503 -31.43 -50.19 -37.16
C ALA A 503 -31.78 -50.47 -38.64
N GLY A 504 -30.86 -50.17 -39.53
CA GLY A 504 -30.90 -50.53 -40.94
C GLY A 504 -29.50 -50.90 -41.41
N SER A 505 -29.20 -52.19 -41.31
CA SER A 505 -28.04 -52.82 -41.94
C SER A 505 -28.08 -52.60 -43.45
N GLU A 506 -27.03 -52.04 -44.05
CA GLU A 506 -26.61 -52.55 -45.35
C GLU A 506 -25.14 -52.24 -45.67
N CYS A 507 -24.50 -53.31 -46.11
CA CYS A 507 -23.11 -53.44 -46.46
C CYS A 507 -23.01 -53.31 -47.98
N ARG A 508 -22.02 -52.54 -48.49
CA ARG A 508 -21.19 -52.80 -49.69
C ARG A 508 -21.00 -51.60 -50.64
N LYS A 509 -19.70 -51.34 -50.85
CA LYS A 509 -18.99 -51.15 -52.13
C LYS A 509 -19.42 -50.03 -53.08
N ALA A 510 -18.55 -49.02 -53.14
CA ALA A 510 -17.72 -48.64 -54.29
C ALA A 510 -18.36 -48.49 -55.69
N SER A 511 -18.02 -47.34 -56.29
CA SER A 511 -17.57 -47.14 -57.69
C SER A 511 -18.52 -46.33 -58.58
N HIS A 512 -17.93 -45.28 -59.18
CA HIS A 512 -18.24 -44.63 -60.47
C HIS A 512 -19.72 -44.30 -60.76
N ARG A 513 -20.12 -43.04 -60.93
CA ARG A 513 -19.64 -42.04 -61.89
C ARG A 513 -20.23 -40.67 -61.52
#